data_AF-A0A821R710-F1
#
_entry.id   AF-A0A821R710-F1
#
_cell.length_a   1.000
_cell.length_b   1.000
_cell.length_c   1.000
_cell.angle_alpha   90.00
_cell.angle_beta   90.00
_cell.angle_gamma   90.00
#
_symmetry.space_group_name_H-M   'P 1'
#
loop_
_entity.id
_entity.type
_entity.pdbx_description
1 polymer ?
#
loop_
_entity_poly.entity_id
_entity_poly.type
_entity_poly.pdbx_seq_one_letter_code
_entity_poly.pdbx_strand_id
1 'polypeptide(L)'
;MSLPSDSVANLNEEITDDQSLEYNNDGTPITKWDKTKLILSIYWRGLVCFITPIILLPILLSFPPKKYQWCGYTLVLMAIYWVTECIPLPLTSFFPIIIFPLTGIMSTDECCWCYMNDTIMMFIGSMILAYAVEQSGLHKRLALCAIRSIGYSHYKLLFAMCFITMFISMWITNTAATTLMVPINFAVLKVFEDQNLLSIYDVNKNGENVASDITTCYFCAVTFSATIGGIGTLVGTATNFVFKGLFSKTYPNAPEYLSFPKFSAFAIPYMMVMEGAMYIYLVIVYFGFLRPKSAAAQRAKVPQSGIEAAEKVVNEDYKNLGRITFWEIMVILLFSLAICLFFCRSPQIFSGWGDQVSNYFKLGNKKFVGDSSAAMLVGFLMFLLPSTLEFFNNCKAQEHEDLPKHSIPSVLDWKTMNQIMPYSFMFLLGGGFALSEAAKEEHTNLNGKIGAVLQDFRYLNNGTILFFIIIFTVFITNFASNVAVCNVIAPIVMQLAKEINQNPLWYNIAAGYSSSYAFCLPVGTPGNLVVQSVANIPTAKMMKAGIGPTLTTIIITWFCINFWAPVVWPDLHNLPDWIYNSRTH
;
A
#
# COMPACT_ATOMS: atom_id res chain seq x y z
N MET A 1 -24.94 -52.83 -7.52
CA MET A 1 -24.27 -53.97 -8.21
C MET A 1 -23.12 -54.37 -7.31
N SER A 2 -23.15 -55.60 -6.80
CA SER A 2 -22.36 -56.09 -5.68
C SER A 2 -21.37 -57.18 -6.12
N LEU A 3 -20.16 -57.12 -5.53
CA LEU A 3 -19.15 -58.19 -5.33
C LEU A 3 -18.28 -58.62 -6.54
N PRO A 4 -17.06 -59.21 -6.34
CA PRO A 4 -16.56 -59.83 -5.09
C PRO A 4 -15.09 -59.54 -4.67
N SER A 5 -14.83 -59.96 -3.43
CA SER A 5 -13.53 -60.18 -2.78
C SER A 5 -12.89 -61.52 -3.17
N ASP A 6 -11.59 -61.62 -2.83
CA ASP A 6 -10.78 -62.82 -2.57
C ASP A 6 -10.06 -63.53 -3.73
N SER A 7 -8.74 -63.32 -3.76
CA SER A 7 -7.79 -64.45 -3.64
C SER A 7 -6.45 -63.97 -3.08
N VAL A 8 -6.16 -64.41 -1.86
CA VAL A 8 -4.86 -64.34 -1.18
C VAL A 8 -4.01 -65.52 -1.66
N ALA A 9 -2.77 -65.30 -2.09
CA ALA A 9 -1.63 -66.18 -1.78
C ALA A 9 -0.30 -65.59 -2.29
N ASN A 10 0.57 -65.29 -1.33
CA ASN A 10 2.02 -65.48 -1.31
C ASN A 10 2.87 -64.98 -2.49
N LEU A 11 3.76 -64.04 -2.18
CA LEU A 11 5.20 -64.23 -2.34
C LEU A 11 5.93 -63.29 -1.37
N ASN A 12 6.45 -63.88 -0.29
CA ASN A 12 7.61 -63.35 0.41
C ASN A 12 8.76 -63.39 -0.59
N GLU A 13 9.17 -62.24 -1.10
CA GLU A 13 10.51 -62.07 -1.66
C GLU A 13 11.28 -61.06 -0.82
N GLU A 14 12.53 -61.44 -0.58
CA GLU A 14 13.44 -60.93 0.41
C GLU A 14 13.69 -59.44 0.28
N ILE A 15 13.64 -58.75 1.42
CA ILE A 15 14.23 -57.44 1.64
C ILE A 15 15.73 -57.58 1.40
N THR A 16 16.15 -57.33 0.16
CA THR A 16 17.54 -57.01 -0.16
C THR A 16 17.69 -55.51 -0.11
N ASP A 17 18.67 -55.10 0.69
CA ASP A 17 18.97 -53.76 1.17
C ASP A 17 19.57 -52.87 0.06
N ASP A 18 18.87 -52.74 -1.07
CA ASP A 18 19.26 -51.82 -2.15
C ASP A 18 18.75 -50.42 -1.82
N GLN A 19 19.61 -49.69 -1.11
CA GLN A 19 19.52 -48.24 -0.99
C GLN A 19 19.38 -47.64 -2.40
N SER A 20 18.15 -47.25 -2.76
CA SER A 20 17.91 -46.32 -3.85
C SER A 20 18.62 -45.01 -3.49
N LEU A 21 19.89 -44.89 -3.86
CA LEU A 21 20.65 -43.66 -3.77
C LEU A 21 19.96 -42.67 -4.71
N GLU A 22 19.06 -41.87 -4.16
CA GLU A 22 18.52 -40.72 -4.87
C GLU A 22 19.73 -39.84 -5.23
N TYR A 23 19.87 -39.51 -6.52
CA TYR A 23 20.96 -38.70 -7.04
C TYR A 23 20.45 -37.26 -7.29
N ASN A 24 21.29 -36.25 -7.02
CA ASN A 24 21.06 -34.87 -7.44
C ASN A 24 21.04 -34.78 -8.99
N ASN A 25 20.54 -33.66 -9.55
CA ASN A 25 20.50 -33.41 -11.01
C ASN A 25 21.87 -33.48 -11.71
N ASP A 26 22.97 -33.48 -10.95
CA ASP A 26 24.35 -33.58 -11.41
C ASP A 26 24.96 -34.99 -11.23
N GLY A 27 24.17 -35.99 -10.81
CA GLY A 27 24.60 -37.38 -10.65
C GLY A 27 25.39 -37.65 -9.37
N THR A 28 25.36 -36.76 -8.38
CA THR A 28 25.95 -36.99 -7.05
C THR A 28 24.93 -37.58 -6.06
N PRO A 29 25.31 -38.52 -5.17
CA PRO A 29 24.37 -39.10 -4.21
C PRO A 29 23.87 -38.02 -3.24
N ILE A 30 22.55 -37.93 -3.02
CA ILE A 30 21.96 -36.88 -2.18
C ILE A 30 22.49 -37.03 -0.75
N THR A 31 23.29 -36.06 -0.31
CA THR A 31 23.85 -36.04 1.03
C THR A 31 22.74 -35.79 2.06
N LYS A 32 22.90 -36.26 3.31
CA LYS A 32 21.98 -35.89 4.41
C LYS A 32 21.80 -34.37 4.49
N TRP A 33 22.87 -33.61 4.27
CA TRP A 33 22.88 -32.15 4.23
C TRP A 33 22.03 -31.56 3.09
N ASP A 34 22.02 -32.18 1.91
CA ASP A 34 21.18 -31.75 0.78
C ASP A 34 19.71 -32.02 1.06
N LYS A 35 19.38 -33.16 1.69
CA LYS A 35 18.01 -33.44 2.17
C LYS A 35 17.58 -32.40 3.22
N THR A 36 18.43 -32.08 4.19
CA THR A 36 18.10 -31.08 5.21
C THR A 36 17.91 -29.70 4.58
N LYS A 37 18.77 -29.31 3.64
CA LYS A 37 18.68 -28.04 2.92
C LYS A 37 17.41 -27.95 2.07
N LEU A 38 17.03 -29.04 1.41
CA LEU A 38 15.79 -29.15 0.65
C LEU A 38 14.56 -29.04 1.56
N ILE A 39 14.54 -29.77 2.69
CA ILE A 39 13.46 -29.70 3.69
C ILE A 39 13.35 -28.27 4.25
N LEU A 40 14.47 -27.66 4.63
CA LEU A 40 14.53 -26.28 5.11
C LEU A 40 13.99 -25.31 4.05
N SER A 41 14.36 -25.48 2.78
CA SER A 41 13.91 -24.61 1.69
C SER A 41 12.43 -24.77 1.34
N ILE A 42 11.87 -25.98 1.46
CA ILE A 42 10.47 -26.26 1.10
C ILE A 42 9.54 -25.91 2.27
N TYR A 43 9.90 -26.31 3.49
CA TYR A 43 9.05 -26.20 4.68
C TYR A 43 9.39 -24.99 5.56
N TRP A 44 10.16 -24.02 5.07
CA TRP A 44 10.59 -22.86 5.87
C TRP A 44 9.42 -22.13 6.55
N ARG A 45 8.27 -22.00 5.89
CA ARG A 45 7.08 -21.35 6.48
C ARG A 45 6.57 -22.12 7.69
N GLY A 46 6.40 -23.44 7.55
CA GLY A 46 5.97 -24.30 8.66
C GLY A 46 6.97 -24.31 9.81
N LEU A 47 8.28 -24.30 9.49
CA LEU A 47 9.35 -24.20 10.48
C LEU A 47 9.29 -22.88 11.24
N VAL A 48 9.17 -21.74 10.56
CA VAL A 48 9.01 -20.43 11.22
C VAL A 48 7.76 -20.42 12.11
N CYS A 49 6.63 -20.92 11.60
CA CYS A 49 5.39 -21.01 12.38
C CYS A 49 5.55 -21.82 13.66
N PHE A 50 6.22 -22.97 13.61
CA PHE A 50 6.37 -23.84 14.78
C PHE A 50 7.48 -23.36 15.74
N ILE A 51 8.61 -22.93 15.19
CA ILE A 51 9.81 -22.58 15.95
C ILE A 51 9.67 -21.23 16.65
N THR A 52 9.06 -20.22 16.00
CA THR A 52 8.99 -18.86 16.57
C THR A 52 8.28 -18.82 17.94
N PRO A 53 7.09 -19.42 18.14
CA PRO A 53 6.46 -19.49 19.46
C PRO A 53 7.38 -20.08 20.54
N ILE A 54 8.11 -21.14 20.19
CA ILE A 54 9.03 -21.84 21.11
C ILE A 54 10.22 -20.94 21.46
N ILE A 55 10.83 -20.29 20.46
CA ILE A 55 11.95 -19.35 20.65
C ILE A 55 11.54 -18.15 21.50
N LEU A 56 10.26 -17.75 21.47
CA LEU A 56 9.75 -16.61 22.23
C LEU A 56 9.28 -16.95 23.65
N LEU A 57 9.22 -18.24 24.03
CA LEU A 57 8.92 -18.67 25.42
C LEU A 57 9.81 -18.00 26.49
N PRO A 58 11.10 -17.68 26.25
CA PRO A 58 11.92 -16.92 27.20
C PRO A 58 11.30 -15.61 27.68
N ILE A 59 10.49 -14.93 26.86
CA ILE A 59 9.78 -13.69 27.25
C ILE A 59 8.81 -13.95 28.41
N LEU A 60 8.29 -15.18 28.51
CA LEU A 60 7.28 -15.61 29.48
C LEU A 60 7.87 -16.31 30.72
N LEU A 61 9.19 -16.32 30.92
CA LEU A 61 9.84 -17.15 31.95
C LEU A 61 9.48 -16.81 33.40
N SER A 62 9.01 -15.60 33.70
CA SER A 62 8.55 -15.33 35.06
C SER A 62 7.18 -15.98 35.27
N PHE A 63 7.06 -16.89 36.24
CA PHE A 63 5.81 -17.60 36.50
C PHE A 63 5.09 -17.06 37.75
N PRO A 64 3.79 -16.69 37.68
CA PRO A 64 2.98 -16.58 36.46
C PRO A 64 3.41 -15.39 35.56
N PRO A 65 3.30 -15.50 34.23
CA PRO A 65 3.70 -14.40 33.33
C PRO A 65 2.82 -13.18 33.53
N LYS A 66 3.46 -12.01 33.57
CA LYS A 66 2.78 -10.72 33.70
C LYS A 66 2.13 -10.32 32.37
N LYS A 67 1.06 -9.52 32.44
CA LYS A 67 0.30 -9.07 31.26
C LYS A 67 1.18 -8.44 30.16
N TYR A 68 2.17 -7.62 30.52
CA TYR A 68 3.08 -7.01 29.53
C TYR A 68 3.97 -8.01 28.80
N GLN A 69 4.27 -9.17 29.42
CA GLN A 69 5.07 -10.21 28.77
C GLN A 69 4.24 -10.94 27.72
N TRP A 70 2.97 -11.21 28.01
CA TRP A 70 2.03 -11.75 27.03
C TRP A 70 1.78 -10.77 25.87
N CYS A 71 1.66 -9.49 26.16
CA CYS A 71 1.55 -8.45 25.13
C CYS A 71 2.83 -8.37 24.29
N GLY A 72 4.00 -8.36 24.91
CA GLY A 72 5.30 -8.34 24.22
C GLY A 72 5.54 -9.60 23.40
N TYR A 73 5.20 -10.78 23.93
CA TYR A 73 5.23 -12.05 23.21
C TYR A 73 4.35 -11.99 21.96
N THR A 74 3.11 -11.50 22.10
CA THR A 74 2.16 -11.36 20.98
C THR A 74 2.69 -10.37 19.94
N LEU A 75 3.24 -9.23 20.37
CA LEU A 75 3.84 -8.22 19.50
C LEU A 75 4.99 -8.80 18.68
N VAL A 76 5.96 -9.47 19.33
CA VAL A 76 7.13 -10.02 18.63
C VAL A 76 6.74 -11.20 17.72
N LEU A 77 5.82 -12.05 18.17
CA LEU A 77 5.27 -13.14 17.35
C LEU A 77 4.62 -12.60 16.08
N MET A 78 3.72 -11.62 16.23
CA MET A 78 3.05 -10.96 15.11
C MET A 78 4.04 -10.24 14.21
N ALA A 79 5.03 -9.53 14.76
CA ALA A 79 6.05 -8.84 13.98
C ALA A 79 6.86 -9.83 13.12
N ILE A 80 7.30 -10.95 13.68
CA ILE A 80 8.03 -11.98 12.92
C ILE A 80 7.14 -12.57 11.83
N TYR A 81 5.89 -12.91 12.13
CA TYR A 81 4.99 -13.51 11.15
C TYR A 81 4.54 -12.54 10.06
N TRP A 82 4.37 -11.27 10.39
CA TRP A 82 4.07 -10.22 9.42
C TRP A 82 5.26 -9.90 8.51
N VAL A 83 6.48 -9.89 9.06
CA VAL A 83 7.70 -9.63 8.28
C VAL A 83 8.06 -10.82 7.40
N THR A 84 7.90 -12.04 7.91
CA THR A 84 8.23 -13.26 7.16
C THR A 84 7.10 -13.76 6.26
N GLU A 85 5.88 -13.27 6.47
CA GLU A 85 4.65 -13.73 5.79
C GLU A 85 4.50 -15.26 5.81
N CYS A 86 4.91 -15.91 6.91
CA CYS A 86 4.87 -17.37 7.05
C CYS A 86 3.44 -17.91 7.14
N ILE A 87 2.51 -17.08 7.63
CA ILE A 87 1.06 -17.27 7.54
C ILE A 87 0.42 -16.06 6.86
N PRO A 88 -0.79 -16.21 6.26
CA PRO A 88 -1.52 -15.09 5.69
C PRO A 88 -1.65 -13.92 6.67
N LEU A 89 -1.33 -12.70 6.22
CA LEU A 89 -1.37 -11.47 7.03
C LEU A 89 -2.66 -11.29 7.85
N PRO A 90 -3.88 -11.61 7.33
CA PRO A 90 -5.11 -11.51 8.12
C PRO A 90 -5.14 -12.45 9.31
N LEU A 91 -4.62 -13.67 9.16
CA LEU A 91 -4.61 -14.68 10.24
C LEU A 91 -3.64 -14.28 11.35
N THR A 92 -2.45 -13.78 11.01
CA THR A 92 -1.54 -13.17 12.00
C THR A 92 -2.24 -12.06 12.77
N SER A 93 -3.06 -11.28 12.06
CA SER A 93 -3.75 -10.14 12.65
C SER A 93 -4.80 -10.54 13.66
N PHE A 94 -5.27 -11.80 13.70
CA PHE A 94 -6.23 -12.29 14.68
C PHE A 94 -5.61 -12.78 16.00
N PHE A 95 -4.28 -12.87 16.11
CA PHE A 95 -3.65 -13.27 17.36
C PHE A 95 -4.07 -12.46 18.60
N PRO A 96 -4.27 -11.13 18.53
CA PRO A 96 -4.78 -10.37 19.66
C PRO A 96 -6.15 -10.87 20.16
N ILE A 97 -7.07 -11.21 19.25
CA ILE A 97 -8.42 -11.73 19.59
C ILE A 97 -8.31 -13.08 20.30
N ILE A 98 -7.29 -13.88 19.96
CA ILE A 98 -7.06 -15.20 20.55
C ILE A 98 -6.33 -15.08 21.88
N ILE A 99 -5.20 -14.38 21.92
CA ILE A 99 -4.27 -14.40 23.05
C ILE A 99 -4.71 -13.46 24.17
N PHE A 100 -5.22 -12.27 23.87
CA PHE A 100 -5.50 -11.25 24.90
C PHE A 100 -6.62 -11.64 25.87
N PRO A 101 -7.75 -12.22 25.42
CA PRO A 101 -8.78 -12.71 26.33
C PRO A 101 -8.28 -13.89 27.19
N LEU A 102 -7.53 -14.82 26.60
CA LEU A 102 -6.99 -16.00 27.30
C LEU A 102 -5.96 -15.63 28.39
N THR A 103 -5.26 -14.52 28.20
CA THR A 103 -4.21 -14.05 29.12
C THR A 103 -4.69 -12.94 30.07
N GLY A 104 -5.96 -12.54 29.97
CA GLY A 104 -6.57 -11.52 30.81
C GLY A 104 -6.07 -10.09 30.53
N ILE A 105 -5.54 -9.82 29.33
CA ILE A 105 -5.08 -8.48 28.91
C ILE A 105 -6.28 -7.59 28.57
N MET A 106 -7.17 -8.07 27.71
CA MET A 106 -8.36 -7.36 27.20
C MET A 106 -9.51 -8.35 27.04
N SER A 107 -10.75 -7.88 27.16
CA SER A 107 -11.92 -8.72 26.86
C SER A 107 -12.04 -8.98 25.35
N THR A 108 -12.73 -10.04 24.96
CA THR A 108 -12.99 -10.34 23.53
C THR A 108 -13.73 -9.20 22.85
N ASP A 109 -14.76 -8.64 23.48
CA ASP A 109 -15.55 -7.54 22.92
C ASP A 109 -14.69 -6.31 22.68
N GLU A 110 -13.89 -5.92 23.66
CA GLU A 110 -12.98 -4.78 23.57
C GLU A 110 -11.91 -4.96 22.48
N CYS A 111 -11.38 -6.18 22.36
CA CYS A 111 -10.45 -6.51 21.28
C CYS A 111 -11.13 -6.41 19.90
N CYS A 112 -12.34 -6.93 19.75
CA CYS A 112 -13.11 -6.86 18.51
C CYS A 112 -13.45 -5.42 18.10
N TRP A 113 -13.71 -4.51 19.04
CA TRP A 113 -13.90 -3.07 18.76
C TRP A 113 -12.68 -2.42 18.09
N CYS A 114 -11.49 -2.99 18.23
CA CYS A 114 -10.30 -2.50 17.52
C CYS A 114 -10.35 -2.81 16.00
N TYR A 115 -11.13 -3.80 15.56
CA TYR A 115 -11.26 -4.20 14.15
C TYR A 115 -12.39 -3.52 13.41
N MET A 116 -13.27 -2.78 14.10
CA MET A 116 -14.36 -2.03 13.49
C MET A 116 -14.43 -0.64 14.09
N ASN A 117 -13.67 0.29 13.52
CA ASN A 117 -13.59 1.68 13.97
C ASN A 117 -13.64 2.66 12.79
N ASP A 118 -13.73 3.96 13.08
CA ASP A 118 -13.83 5.04 12.08
C ASP A 118 -12.72 4.97 11.00
N THR A 119 -11.47 4.68 11.38
CA THR A 119 -10.37 4.60 10.41
C THR A 119 -10.53 3.42 9.46
N ILE A 120 -10.99 2.27 9.96
CA ILE A 120 -11.27 1.08 9.15
C ILE A 120 -12.48 1.32 8.25
N MET A 121 -13.54 1.92 8.77
CA MET A 121 -14.72 2.28 7.98
C MET A 121 -14.40 3.29 6.88
N MET A 122 -13.49 4.24 7.16
CA MET A 122 -12.97 5.15 6.16
C MET A 122 -12.16 4.41 5.08
N PHE A 123 -11.31 3.46 5.46
CA PHE A 123 -10.57 2.63 4.51
C PHE A 123 -11.54 1.87 3.58
N ILE A 124 -12.56 1.20 4.13
CA ILE A 124 -13.58 0.50 3.34
C ILE A 124 -14.29 1.47 2.39
N GLY A 125 -14.80 2.59 2.89
CA GLY A 125 -15.47 3.60 2.07
C GLY A 125 -14.59 4.14 0.95
N SER A 126 -13.29 4.33 1.21
CA SER A 126 -12.36 4.79 0.19
C SER A 126 -12.05 3.74 -0.88
N MET A 127 -12.02 2.46 -0.53
CA MET A 127 -11.86 1.37 -1.49
C MET A 127 -13.10 1.22 -2.39
N ILE A 128 -14.29 1.44 -1.85
CA ILE A 128 -15.55 1.51 -2.62
C ILE A 128 -15.47 2.64 -3.65
N LEU A 129 -15.07 3.84 -3.24
CA LEU A 129 -14.90 5.00 -4.13
C LEU A 129 -13.84 4.75 -5.21
N ALA A 130 -12.70 4.16 -4.84
CA ALA A 130 -11.62 3.82 -5.75
C ALA A 130 -12.10 2.83 -6.84
N TYR A 131 -12.84 1.80 -6.43
CA TYR A 131 -13.38 0.81 -7.35
C TYR A 131 -14.40 1.40 -8.33
N ALA A 132 -15.18 2.41 -7.95
CA ALA A 132 -16.09 3.09 -8.88
C ALA A 132 -15.36 3.79 -10.04
N VAL A 133 -14.20 4.38 -9.76
CA VAL A 133 -13.32 4.99 -10.77
C VAL A 133 -12.74 3.93 -11.70
N GLU A 134 -12.40 2.75 -11.16
CA GLU A 134 -11.92 1.61 -11.94
C GLU A 134 -13.02 1.00 -12.82
N GLN A 135 -14.21 0.75 -12.27
CA GLN A 135 -15.29 0.10 -13.01
C GLN A 135 -15.81 0.95 -14.18
N SER A 136 -15.86 2.28 -14.01
CA SER A 136 -16.33 3.20 -15.06
C SER A 136 -15.36 3.38 -16.23
N GLY A 137 -14.10 2.96 -16.12
CA GLY A 137 -13.09 3.20 -17.15
C GLY A 137 -12.58 4.65 -17.23
N LEU A 138 -13.07 5.55 -16.36
CA LEU A 138 -12.75 6.98 -16.34
C LEU A 138 -11.24 7.25 -16.30
N HIS A 139 -10.52 6.45 -15.53
CA HIS A 139 -9.07 6.52 -15.39
C HIS A 139 -8.33 6.31 -16.73
N LYS A 140 -8.84 5.47 -17.67
CA LYS A 140 -8.22 5.26 -18.99
C LYS A 140 -8.31 6.52 -19.83
N ARG A 141 -9.48 7.17 -19.79
CA ARG A 141 -9.72 8.43 -20.48
C ARG A 141 -8.81 9.53 -19.94
N LEU A 142 -8.66 9.62 -18.62
CA LEU A 142 -7.74 10.56 -17.99
C LEU A 142 -6.30 10.33 -18.43
N ALA A 143 -5.84 9.07 -18.46
CA ALA A 143 -4.50 8.72 -18.87
C ALA A 143 -4.22 9.11 -20.34
N LEU A 144 -5.09 8.71 -21.28
CA LEU A 144 -4.92 9.07 -22.69
C LEU A 144 -5.02 10.58 -22.93
N CYS A 145 -5.91 11.29 -22.23
CA CYS A 145 -6.04 12.74 -22.33
C CYS A 145 -4.76 13.46 -21.91
N ALA A 146 -4.13 13.01 -20.83
CA ALA A 146 -2.89 13.59 -20.33
C ALA A 146 -1.70 13.31 -21.26
N ILE A 147 -1.57 12.09 -21.81
CA ILE A 147 -0.54 11.77 -22.81
C ILE A 147 -0.67 12.67 -24.05
N ARG A 148 -1.91 12.86 -24.56
CA ARG A 148 -2.20 13.76 -25.69
C ARG A 148 -1.84 15.22 -25.41
N SER A 149 -1.95 15.66 -24.16
CA SER A 149 -1.71 17.05 -23.77
C SER A 149 -0.22 17.38 -23.58
N ILE A 150 0.58 16.40 -23.14
CA ILE A 150 2.00 16.61 -22.81
C ILE A 150 2.90 16.42 -24.04
N GLY A 151 2.66 15.35 -24.81
CA GLY A 151 3.35 15.04 -26.08
C GLY A 151 4.14 13.72 -26.09
N TYR A 152 4.76 13.42 -27.23
CA TYR A 152 5.16 12.06 -27.61
C TYR A 152 6.67 11.77 -27.67
N SER A 153 7.54 12.67 -27.19
CA SER A 153 8.97 12.35 -27.04
C SER A 153 9.21 11.48 -25.80
N HIS A 154 10.28 10.68 -25.74
CA HIS A 154 10.56 9.82 -24.57
C HIS A 154 10.54 10.57 -23.23
N TYR A 155 11.09 11.79 -23.18
CA TYR A 155 11.07 12.63 -21.98
C TYR A 155 9.65 13.04 -21.57
N LYS A 156 8.82 13.43 -22.55
CA LYS A 156 7.44 13.88 -22.35
C LYS A 156 6.51 12.71 -22.02
N LEU A 157 6.68 11.59 -22.71
CA LEU A 157 5.95 10.35 -22.45
C LEU A 157 6.26 9.79 -21.07
N LEU A 158 7.54 9.71 -20.69
CA LEU A 158 7.92 9.26 -19.35
C LEU A 158 7.32 10.18 -18.29
N PHE A 159 7.39 11.50 -18.48
CA PHE A 159 6.77 12.47 -17.58
C PHE A 159 5.26 12.28 -17.48
N ALA A 160 4.58 12.06 -18.62
CA ALA A 160 3.14 11.77 -18.64
C ALA A 160 2.83 10.50 -17.85
N MET A 161 3.54 9.39 -18.09
CA MET A 161 3.34 8.14 -17.36
C MET A 161 3.54 8.34 -15.86
N CYS A 162 4.62 9.00 -15.47
CA CYS A 162 4.93 9.35 -14.08
C CYS A 162 3.80 10.14 -13.42
N PHE A 163 3.48 11.32 -13.98
CA PHE A 163 2.49 12.23 -13.44
C PHE A 163 1.09 11.62 -13.34
N ILE A 164 0.64 10.92 -14.39
CA ILE A 164 -0.67 10.28 -14.43
C ILE A 164 -0.74 9.16 -13.41
N THR A 165 0.28 8.31 -13.34
CA THR A 165 0.29 7.18 -12.39
C THR A 165 0.30 7.69 -10.96
N MET A 166 1.11 8.69 -10.66
CA MET A 166 1.14 9.38 -9.37
C MET A 166 -0.24 9.94 -9.02
N PHE A 167 -0.86 10.69 -9.94
CA PHE A 167 -2.16 11.30 -9.71
C PHE A 167 -3.27 10.26 -9.50
N ILE A 168 -3.31 9.20 -10.31
CA ILE A 168 -4.31 8.12 -10.18
C ILE A 168 -4.12 7.41 -8.84
N SER A 169 -2.87 7.11 -8.46
CA SER A 169 -2.57 6.40 -7.22
C SER A 169 -2.83 7.20 -5.93
N MET A 170 -3.10 8.51 -6.04
CA MET A 170 -3.63 9.28 -4.90
C MET A 170 -5.02 8.80 -4.48
N TRP A 171 -5.77 8.15 -5.37
CA TRP A 171 -7.20 7.86 -5.22
C TRP A 171 -7.53 6.38 -5.29
N ILE A 172 -6.68 5.59 -5.94
CA ILE A 172 -6.79 4.14 -6.01
C ILE A 172 -5.52 3.49 -5.48
N THR A 173 -5.57 2.20 -5.18
CA THR A 173 -4.40 1.50 -4.63
C THR A 173 -3.21 1.47 -5.60
N ASN A 174 -1.99 1.51 -5.06
CA ASN A 174 -0.75 1.48 -5.84
C ASN A 174 -0.70 0.32 -6.84
N THR A 175 -1.17 -0.87 -6.42
CA THR A 175 -1.22 -2.06 -7.28
C THR A 175 -2.20 -1.88 -8.42
N ALA A 176 -3.40 -1.36 -8.17
CA ALA A 176 -4.39 -1.10 -9.21
C ALA A 176 -3.89 -0.05 -10.21
N ALA A 177 -3.31 1.06 -9.72
CA ALA A 177 -2.71 2.09 -10.57
C ALA A 177 -1.57 1.54 -11.45
N THR A 178 -0.75 0.65 -10.90
CA THR A 178 0.34 0.01 -11.64
C THR A 178 -0.19 -0.92 -12.72
N THR A 179 -1.09 -1.85 -12.36
CA THR A 179 -1.71 -2.82 -13.29
C THR A 179 -2.43 -2.11 -14.44
N LEU A 180 -3.05 -0.97 -14.16
CA LEU A 180 -3.72 -0.15 -15.15
C LEU A 180 -2.77 0.37 -16.24
N MET A 181 -1.61 0.85 -15.82
CA MET A 181 -0.66 1.52 -16.70
C MET A 181 0.20 0.53 -17.47
N VAL A 182 0.25 -0.74 -17.07
CA VAL A 182 0.99 -1.81 -17.75
C VAL A 182 0.58 -1.99 -19.22
N PRO A 183 -0.72 -2.17 -19.56
CA PRO A 183 -1.15 -2.21 -20.97
C PRO A 183 -0.81 -0.94 -21.76
N ILE A 184 -0.93 0.23 -21.12
CA ILE A 184 -0.63 1.53 -21.76
C ILE A 184 0.87 1.64 -22.07
N ASN A 185 1.73 1.21 -21.13
CA ASN A 185 3.17 1.13 -21.36
C ASN A 185 3.52 0.21 -22.54
N PHE A 186 2.89 -0.97 -22.63
CA PHE A 186 3.10 -1.85 -23.78
C PHE A 186 2.62 -1.24 -25.08
N ALA A 187 1.42 -0.66 -25.11
CA ALA A 187 0.89 -0.02 -26.30
C ALA A 187 1.86 1.06 -26.80
N VAL A 188 2.36 1.92 -25.92
CA VAL A 188 3.32 2.98 -26.28
C VAL A 188 4.67 2.41 -26.74
N LEU A 189 5.24 1.45 -26.02
CA LEU A 189 6.54 0.87 -26.39
C LEU A 189 6.48 0.09 -27.70
N LYS A 190 5.38 -0.61 -27.97
CA LYS A 190 5.17 -1.37 -29.20
C LYS A 190 5.17 -0.49 -30.44
N VAL A 191 4.64 0.73 -30.35
CA VAL A 191 4.70 1.68 -31.48
C VAL A 191 6.13 2.02 -31.86
N PHE A 192 7.01 2.17 -30.89
CA PHE A 192 8.43 2.44 -31.16
C PHE A 192 9.16 1.19 -31.66
N GLU A 193 8.78 -0.01 -31.20
CA GLU A 193 9.31 -1.28 -31.69
C GLU A 193 8.92 -1.55 -33.15
N ASP A 194 7.65 -1.32 -33.52
CA ASP A 194 7.15 -1.50 -34.89
C ASP A 194 7.86 -0.55 -35.89
N GLN A 195 8.38 0.58 -35.41
CA GLN A 195 9.18 1.53 -36.20
C GLN A 195 10.68 1.22 -36.16
N ASN A 196 11.10 0.10 -35.55
CA ASN A 196 12.50 -0.29 -35.31
C ASN A 196 13.32 0.77 -34.56
N LEU A 197 12.68 1.54 -33.67
CA LEU A 197 13.33 2.60 -32.90
C LEU A 197 13.85 2.11 -31.54
N LEU A 198 13.24 1.05 -31.00
CA LEU A 198 13.69 0.38 -29.77
C LEU A 198 13.34 -1.11 -29.81
N SER A 199 13.95 -1.88 -28.92
CA SER A 199 13.55 -3.25 -28.59
C SER A 199 12.84 -3.28 -27.23
N ILE A 200 11.70 -3.97 -27.14
CA ILE A 200 11.05 -4.16 -25.83
C ILE A 200 11.86 -5.15 -24.97
N TYR A 201 12.38 -6.20 -25.61
CA TYR A 201 13.17 -7.24 -24.97
C TYR A 201 14.58 -7.33 -25.55
N ASP A 202 15.57 -7.53 -24.67
CA ASP A 202 16.93 -7.91 -25.01
C ASP A 202 17.13 -9.41 -24.71
N VAL A 203 18.06 -10.06 -25.40
CA VAL A 203 18.40 -11.48 -25.13
C VAL A 203 19.53 -11.55 -24.12
N ASN A 204 19.30 -12.21 -22.99
CA ASN A 204 20.30 -12.39 -21.94
C ASN A 204 21.35 -13.46 -22.34
N LYS A 205 22.43 -13.60 -21.56
CA LYS A 205 23.49 -14.61 -21.78
C LYS A 205 22.97 -16.05 -21.89
N ASN A 206 21.80 -16.31 -21.31
CA ASN A 206 21.15 -17.63 -21.30
C ASN A 206 20.19 -17.84 -22.49
N GLY A 207 20.08 -16.89 -23.42
CA GLY A 207 19.12 -16.95 -24.52
C GLY A 207 17.69 -16.52 -24.17
N GLU A 208 17.46 -16.04 -22.94
CA GLU A 208 16.13 -15.63 -22.46
C GLU A 208 15.82 -14.17 -22.80
N ASN A 209 14.58 -13.88 -23.19
CA ASN A 209 14.09 -12.53 -23.44
C ASN A 209 13.87 -11.79 -22.12
N VAL A 210 14.67 -10.76 -21.85
CA VAL A 210 14.59 -9.92 -20.64
C VAL A 210 14.25 -8.48 -21.02
N ALA A 211 13.60 -7.73 -20.13
CA ALA A 211 13.26 -6.34 -20.40
C ALA A 211 14.48 -5.50 -20.82
N SER A 212 14.34 -4.73 -21.90
CA SER A 212 15.36 -3.75 -22.29
C SER A 212 15.48 -2.63 -21.26
N ASP A 213 16.52 -1.80 -21.37
CA ASP A 213 16.72 -0.68 -20.43
C ASP A 213 15.58 0.34 -20.51
N ILE A 214 15.05 0.62 -21.70
CA ILE A 214 13.92 1.54 -21.88
C ILE A 214 12.64 0.93 -21.31
N THR A 215 12.36 -0.35 -21.59
CA THR A 215 11.22 -1.07 -21.00
C THR A 215 11.31 -1.06 -19.47
N THR A 216 12.48 -1.35 -18.91
CA THR A 216 12.72 -1.27 -17.47
C THR A 216 12.40 0.13 -16.94
N CYS A 217 12.84 1.19 -17.62
CA CYS A 217 12.59 2.57 -17.24
C CYS A 217 11.09 2.89 -17.16
N TYR A 218 10.32 2.60 -18.21
CA TYR A 218 8.88 2.91 -18.26
C TYR A 218 8.07 2.13 -17.23
N PHE A 219 8.38 0.84 -17.04
CA PHE A 219 7.68 -0.01 -16.09
C PHE A 219 8.05 0.31 -14.64
N CYS A 220 9.34 0.58 -14.36
CA CYS A 220 9.77 1.03 -13.04
C CYS A 220 9.21 2.41 -12.71
N ALA A 221 9.18 3.33 -13.67
CA ALA A 221 8.57 4.64 -13.51
C ALA A 221 7.12 4.52 -13.04
N VAL A 222 6.30 3.71 -13.71
CA VAL A 222 4.90 3.48 -13.31
C VAL A 222 4.80 2.96 -11.87
N THR A 223 5.45 1.85 -11.52
CA THR A 223 5.30 1.28 -10.16
C THR A 223 5.84 2.21 -9.06
N PHE A 224 6.92 2.94 -9.32
CA PHE A 224 7.48 3.88 -8.37
C PHE A 224 6.60 5.13 -8.22
N SER A 225 6.06 5.64 -9.33
CA SER A 225 5.11 6.76 -9.34
C SER A 225 3.81 6.38 -8.65
N ALA A 226 3.33 5.14 -8.77
CA ALA A 226 2.19 4.66 -8.01
C ALA A 226 2.49 4.66 -6.50
N THR A 227 3.68 4.16 -6.13
CA THR A 227 4.11 4.14 -4.72
C THR A 227 4.22 5.56 -4.13
N ILE A 228 4.78 6.51 -4.88
CA ILE A 228 4.86 7.93 -4.50
C ILE A 228 3.45 8.55 -4.50
N GLY A 229 2.63 8.30 -5.51
CA GLY A 229 1.24 8.80 -5.61
C GLY A 229 0.38 8.39 -4.42
N GLY A 230 0.53 7.15 -3.94
CA GLY A 230 -0.20 6.60 -2.80
C GLY A 230 -0.08 7.44 -1.52
N ILE A 231 1.05 8.12 -1.31
CA ILE A 231 1.24 8.93 -0.10
C ILE A 231 0.52 10.29 -0.14
N GLY A 232 0.03 10.74 -1.30
CA GLY A 232 -0.52 12.08 -1.50
C GLY A 232 -1.86 12.36 -0.79
N THR A 233 -2.68 11.34 -0.57
CA THR A 233 -3.92 11.45 0.21
C THR A 233 -4.10 10.27 1.15
N LEU A 234 -4.97 10.41 2.15
CA LEU A 234 -5.26 9.31 3.08
C LEU A 234 -5.72 8.03 2.37
N VAL A 235 -6.37 8.14 1.21
CA VAL A 235 -6.95 7.02 0.47
C VAL A 235 -5.91 6.21 -0.30
N GLY A 236 -4.85 6.85 -0.80
CA GLY A 236 -3.96 6.24 -1.80
C GLY A 236 -3.29 4.94 -1.34
N THR A 237 -2.86 4.85 -0.07
CA THR A 237 -2.26 3.64 0.49
C THR A 237 -2.80 3.30 1.88
N ALA A 238 -2.91 1.99 2.16
CA ALA A 238 -3.35 1.47 3.46
C ALA A 238 -2.44 1.90 4.62
N THR A 239 -1.15 2.13 4.37
CA THR A 239 -0.21 2.65 5.39
C THR A 239 -0.64 3.99 5.96
N ASN A 240 -1.25 4.87 5.15
CA ASN A 240 -1.75 6.16 5.61
C ASN A 240 -2.85 5.99 6.67
N PHE A 241 -3.71 4.99 6.49
CA PHE A 241 -4.73 4.64 7.49
C PHE A 241 -4.12 3.99 8.73
N VAL A 242 -3.06 3.18 8.60
CA VAL A 242 -2.37 2.57 9.75
C VAL A 242 -1.91 3.65 10.72
N PHE A 243 -1.04 4.57 10.27
CA PHE A 243 -0.45 5.53 11.19
C PHE A 243 -1.46 6.62 11.62
N LYS A 244 -2.47 6.94 10.80
CA LYS A 244 -3.60 7.79 11.24
C LYS A 244 -4.37 7.14 12.38
N GLY A 245 -4.72 5.86 12.21
CA GLY A 245 -5.49 5.11 13.19
C GLY A 245 -4.71 4.86 14.48
N LEU A 246 -3.45 4.43 14.37
CA LEU A 246 -2.57 4.20 15.52
C LEU A 246 -2.38 5.48 16.34
N PHE A 247 -2.14 6.62 15.68
CA PHE A 247 -2.00 7.90 16.36
C PHE A 247 -3.31 8.32 17.04
N SER A 248 -4.44 8.23 16.34
CA SER A 248 -5.75 8.64 16.87
C SER A 248 -6.21 7.75 18.03
N LYS A 249 -5.88 6.46 17.98
CA LYS A 249 -6.17 5.48 19.04
C LYS A 249 -5.25 5.69 20.25
N THR A 250 -3.97 5.94 20.03
CA THR A 250 -2.99 6.17 21.10
C THR A 250 -3.24 7.51 21.79
N TYR A 251 -3.55 8.56 21.03
CA TYR A 251 -3.74 9.92 21.52
C TYR A 251 -5.14 10.47 21.17
N PRO A 252 -6.21 9.96 21.81
CA PRO A 252 -7.59 10.35 21.47
C PRO A 252 -7.87 11.85 21.67
N ASN A 253 -7.19 12.45 22.65
CA ASN A 253 -7.31 13.85 23.05
C ASN A 253 -6.48 14.81 22.17
N ALA A 254 -5.59 14.29 21.31
CA ALA A 254 -4.85 15.13 20.38
C ALA A 254 -5.81 15.84 19.40
N PRO A 255 -5.51 17.07 18.97
CA PRO A 255 -6.19 17.68 17.83
C PRO A 255 -6.22 16.77 16.60
N GLU A 256 -7.17 17.00 15.70
CA GLU A 256 -7.28 16.21 14.45
C GLU A 256 -6.20 16.61 13.42
N TYR A 257 -4.94 16.32 13.75
CA TYR A 257 -3.76 16.67 12.97
C TYR A 257 -3.72 15.96 11.61
N LEU A 258 -4.20 14.72 11.57
CA LEU A 258 -4.25 13.86 10.38
C LEU A 258 -5.64 13.84 9.73
N SER A 259 -6.36 14.97 9.81
CA SER A 259 -7.58 15.21 9.01
C SER A 259 -7.24 15.26 7.53
N PHE A 260 -8.21 14.94 6.66
CA PHE A 260 -7.99 14.90 5.20
C PHE A 260 -7.32 16.18 4.65
N PRO A 261 -7.77 17.41 5.00
CA PRO A 261 -7.17 18.63 4.47
C PRO A 261 -5.71 18.84 4.92
N LYS A 262 -5.44 18.67 6.21
CA LYS A 262 -4.08 18.88 6.76
C LYS A 262 -3.11 17.82 6.25
N PHE A 263 -3.56 16.57 6.20
CA PHE A 263 -2.79 15.47 5.60
C PHE A 263 -2.42 15.80 4.16
N SER A 264 -3.40 16.17 3.32
CA SER A 264 -3.15 16.48 1.92
C SER A 264 -2.31 17.75 1.74
N ALA A 265 -2.47 18.77 2.59
CA ALA A 265 -1.65 19.98 2.58
C ALA A 265 -0.16 19.67 2.84
N PHE A 266 0.13 18.72 3.73
CA PHE A 266 1.49 18.22 3.92
C PHE A 266 1.94 17.35 2.74
N ALA A 267 1.14 16.35 2.39
CA ALA A 267 1.53 15.25 1.54
C ALA A 267 1.64 15.61 0.05
N ILE A 268 0.75 16.46 -0.49
CA ILE A 268 0.73 16.75 -1.93
C ILE A 268 2.01 17.48 -2.38
N PRO A 269 2.43 18.62 -1.76
CA PRO A 269 3.67 19.29 -2.16
C PRO A 269 4.89 18.38 -1.99
N TYR A 270 4.91 17.63 -0.88
CA TYR A 270 5.96 16.67 -0.57
C TYR A 270 6.08 15.55 -1.61
N MET A 271 4.96 14.94 -1.99
CA MET A 271 4.87 13.92 -3.04
C MET A 271 5.34 14.46 -4.39
N MET A 272 4.96 15.69 -4.77
CA MET A 272 5.38 16.29 -6.03
C MET A 272 6.91 16.48 -6.10
N VAL A 273 7.55 16.83 -4.99
CA VAL A 273 9.01 16.95 -4.91
C VAL A 273 9.68 15.58 -5.07
N MET A 274 9.13 14.54 -4.43
CA MET A 274 9.61 13.16 -4.58
C MET A 274 9.48 12.66 -6.02
N GLU A 275 8.33 12.90 -6.64
CA GLU A 275 8.06 12.50 -8.02
C GLU A 275 9.03 13.19 -8.99
N GLY A 276 9.25 14.50 -8.81
CA GLY A 276 10.22 15.25 -9.60
C GLY A 276 11.65 14.70 -9.46
N ALA A 277 12.07 14.37 -8.24
CA ALA A 277 13.39 13.78 -7.99
C ALA A 277 13.52 12.39 -8.63
N MET A 278 12.49 11.56 -8.54
CA MET A 278 12.44 10.23 -9.16
C MET A 278 12.48 10.34 -10.69
N TYR A 279 11.68 11.21 -11.29
CA TYR A 279 11.68 11.47 -12.73
C TYR A 279 13.06 11.91 -13.23
N ILE A 280 13.68 12.90 -12.57
CA ILE A 280 15.01 13.39 -12.92
C ILE A 280 16.04 12.25 -12.82
N TYR A 281 15.98 11.43 -11.77
CA TYR A 281 16.86 10.29 -11.61
C TYR A 281 16.74 9.30 -12.78
N LEU A 282 15.52 8.88 -13.14
CA LEU A 282 15.29 7.95 -14.25
C LEU A 282 15.78 8.54 -15.58
N VAL A 283 15.53 9.82 -15.82
CA VAL A 283 16.02 10.53 -17.01
C VAL A 283 17.55 10.57 -17.08
N ILE A 284 18.25 10.79 -15.96
CA ILE A 284 19.72 10.80 -15.91
C ILE A 284 20.29 9.40 -16.17
N VAL A 285 19.67 8.36 -15.59
CA VAL A 285 20.16 6.98 -15.68
C VAL A 285 19.89 6.38 -17.05
N TYR A 286 18.67 6.52 -17.56
CA TYR A 286 18.20 5.81 -18.76
C TYR A 286 18.25 6.63 -20.04
N PHE A 287 18.09 7.96 -19.97
CA PHE A 287 18.15 8.82 -21.17
C PHE A 287 19.44 9.64 -21.26
N GLY A 288 20.34 9.52 -20.28
CA GLY A 288 21.66 10.12 -20.35
C GLY A 288 21.64 11.64 -20.42
N PHE A 289 20.68 12.30 -19.76
CA PHE A 289 20.53 13.76 -19.76
C PHE A 289 21.81 14.52 -19.40
N LEU A 290 22.55 14.04 -18.38
CA LEU A 290 23.87 14.59 -18.00
C LEU A 290 25.05 14.02 -18.80
N ARG A 291 24.78 13.10 -19.73
CA ARG A 291 25.79 12.38 -20.56
C ARG A 291 25.33 12.34 -22.02
N PRO A 292 25.23 13.48 -22.72
CA PRO A 292 24.64 13.57 -24.06
C PRO A 292 25.40 12.80 -25.15
N LYS A 293 26.66 12.42 -24.91
CA LYS A 293 27.47 11.56 -25.81
C LYS A 293 27.32 10.06 -25.54
N SER A 294 26.53 9.66 -24.53
CA SER A 294 26.36 8.24 -24.17
C SER A 294 25.45 7.50 -25.15
N ALA A 295 25.64 6.17 -25.25
CA ALA A 295 24.75 5.30 -26.03
C ALA A 295 23.28 5.37 -25.56
N ALA A 296 23.05 5.64 -24.27
CA ALA A 296 21.71 5.87 -23.72
C ALA A 296 21.04 7.13 -24.31
N ALA A 297 21.77 8.24 -24.38
CA ALA A 297 21.27 9.49 -24.96
C ALA A 297 21.00 9.40 -26.46
N GLN A 298 21.78 8.59 -27.19
CA GLN A 298 21.53 8.32 -28.61
C GLN A 298 20.28 7.46 -28.82
N ARG A 299 20.07 6.42 -28.00
CA ARG A 299 18.86 5.57 -28.04
C ARG A 299 17.58 6.33 -27.65
N ALA A 300 17.69 7.35 -26.80
CA ALA A 300 16.54 8.17 -26.38
C ALA A 300 16.10 9.22 -27.41
N LYS A 301 16.84 9.41 -28.52
CA LYS A 301 16.44 10.34 -29.58
C LYS A 301 15.43 9.66 -30.51
N VAL A 302 14.18 10.10 -30.42
CA VAL A 302 13.10 9.64 -31.31
C VAL A 302 13.08 10.50 -32.58
N PRO A 303 13.14 9.92 -33.78
CA PRO A 303 12.91 10.66 -35.02
C PRO A 303 11.46 11.14 -35.12
N GLN A 304 11.22 12.15 -35.94
CA GLN A 304 9.90 12.76 -36.08
C GLN A 304 8.81 11.76 -36.51
N SER A 305 9.17 10.77 -37.34
CA SER A 305 8.26 9.69 -37.75
C SER A 305 7.76 8.83 -36.58
N GLY A 306 8.61 8.58 -35.58
CA GLY A 306 8.24 7.83 -34.37
C GLY A 306 7.27 8.61 -33.47
N ILE A 307 7.45 9.93 -33.40
CA ILE A 307 6.56 10.84 -32.67
C ILE A 307 5.18 10.84 -33.32
N GLU A 308 5.11 10.97 -34.64
CA GLU A 308 3.85 10.95 -35.40
C GLU A 308 3.13 9.59 -35.33
N ALA A 309 3.88 8.49 -35.34
CA ALA A 309 3.33 7.15 -35.15
C ALA A 309 2.71 6.98 -33.75
N ALA A 310 3.43 7.41 -32.70
CA ALA A 310 2.94 7.37 -31.33
C ALA A 310 1.70 8.25 -31.14
N GLU A 311 1.69 9.44 -31.76
CA GLU A 311 0.54 10.33 -31.77
C GLU A 311 -0.68 9.68 -32.42
N LYS A 312 -0.49 9.05 -33.58
CA LYS A 312 -1.58 8.38 -34.31
C LYS A 312 -2.22 7.28 -33.47
N VAL A 313 -1.43 6.40 -32.86
CA VAL A 313 -1.93 5.27 -32.06
C VAL A 313 -2.66 5.75 -30.80
N VAL A 314 -2.08 6.69 -30.05
CA VAL A 314 -2.75 7.25 -28.85
C VAL A 314 -4.07 7.95 -29.23
N ASN A 315 -4.11 8.64 -30.36
CA ASN A 315 -5.33 9.27 -30.85
C ASN A 315 -6.37 8.25 -31.33
N GLU A 316 -5.96 7.13 -31.92
CA GLU A 316 -6.84 6.01 -32.27
C GLU A 316 -7.42 5.34 -31.03
N ASP A 317 -6.59 5.02 -30.02
CA ASP A 317 -7.04 4.48 -28.74
C ASP A 317 -8.01 5.41 -28.02
N TYR A 318 -7.74 6.72 -28.05
CA TYR A 318 -8.66 7.72 -27.47
C TYR A 318 -9.98 7.77 -28.23
N LYS A 319 -9.97 7.67 -29.57
CA LYS A 319 -11.20 7.61 -30.38
C LYS A 319 -11.99 6.33 -30.09
N ASN A 320 -11.32 5.21 -29.84
CA ASN A 320 -11.94 3.93 -29.51
C ASN A 320 -12.71 3.99 -28.18
N LEU A 321 -12.35 4.87 -27.24
CA LEU A 321 -13.11 5.10 -26.00
C LEU A 321 -14.47 5.79 -26.23
N GLY A 322 -14.72 6.36 -27.41
CA GLY A 322 -15.96 7.05 -27.74
C GLY A 322 -16.22 8.29 -26.87
N ARG A 323 -17.48 8.75 -26.87
CA ARG A 323 -17.94 9.90 -26.07
C ARG A 323 -17.96 9.55 -24.59
N ILE A 324 -17.86 10.58 -23.74
CA ILE A 324 -18.00 10.39 -22.29
C ILE A 324 -19.38 9.80 -21.98
N THR A 325 -19.38 8.70 -21.23
CA THR A 325 -20.61 7.97 -20.89
C THR A 325 -21.29 8.60 -19.67
N PHE A 326 -22.59 8.37 -19.52
CA PHE A 326 -23.30 8.81 -18.31
C PHE A 326 -22.70 8.20 -17.04
N TRP A 327 -22.22 6.95 -17.12
CA TRP A 327 -21.55 6.28 -16.02
C TRP A 327 -20.28 7.03 -15.58
N GLU A 328 -19.41 7.41 -16.54
CA GLU A 328 -18.22 8.23 -16.25
C GLU A 328 -18.62 9.57 -15.61
N ILE A 329 -19.68 10.23 -16.09
CA ILE A 329 -20.17 11.50 -15.52
C ILE A 329 -20.66 11.31 -14.07
N MET A 330 -21.43 10.26 -13.79
CA MET A 330 -21.91 9.95 -12.43
C MET A 330 -20.77 9.69 -11.47
N VAL A 331 -19.75 8.94 -11.90
CA VAL A 331 -18.55 8.73 -11.09
C VAL A 331 -17.81 10.03 -10.85
N ILE A 332 -17.61 10.88 -11.85
CA ILE A 332 -16.99 12.22 -11.67
C ILE A 332 -17.78 13.03 -10.63
N LEU A 333 -19.11 13.08 -10.75
CA LEU A 333 -19.97 13.87 -9.87
C LEU A 333 -19.89 13.37 -8.42
N LEU A 334 -20.11 12.06 -8.21
CA LEU A 334 -20.12 11.46 -6.87
C LEU A 334 -18.73 11.47 -6.24
N PHE A 335 -17.68 11.24 -7.02
CA PHE A 335 -16.30 11.32 -6.53
C PHE A 335 -15.92 12.76 -6.16
N SER A 336 -16.31 13.75 -6.96
CA SER A 336 -16.13 15.17 -6.63
C SER A 336 -16.90 15.57 -5.38
N LEU A 337 -18.11 15.04 -5.20
CA LEU A 337 -18.90 15.21 -3.98
C LEU A 337 -18.16 14.63 -2.76
N ALA A 338 -17.59 13.42 -2.86
CA ALA A 338 -16.79 12.83 -1.78
C ALA A 338 -15.58 13.70 -1.41
N ILE A 339 -14.83 14.19 -2.40
CA ILE A 339 -13.69 15.10 -2.17
C ILE A 339 -14.17 16.37 -1.47
N CYS A 340 -15.24 16.99 -1.94
CA CYS A 340 -15.80 18.19 -1.31
C CYS A 340 -16.19 17.93 0.15
N LEU A 341 -16.86 16.81 0.43
CA LEU A 341 -17.24 16.41 1.79
C LEU A 341 -16.01 16.19 2.69
N PHE A 342 -14.95 15.55 2.19
CA PHE A 342 -13.71 15.36 2.95
C PHE A 342 -13.02 16.69 3.27
N PHE A 343 -12.90 17.57 2.28
CA PHE A 343 -12.19 18.84 2.48
C PHE A 343 -12.98 19.83 3.35
N CYS A 344 -14.30 19.79 3.31
CA CYS A 344 -15.16 20.70 4.06
C CYS A 344 -15.64 20.16 5.42
N ARG A 345 -15.24 18.95 5.85
CA ARG A 345 -15.73 18.36 7.12
C ARG A 345 -15.29 19.13 8.36
N SER A 346 -13.98 19.21 8.58
CA SER A 346 -13.37 20.00 9.65
C SER A 346 -12.01 20.50 9.15
N PRO A 347 -12.00 21.53 8.28
CA PRO A 347 -10.78 22.04 7.67
C PRO A 347 -9.87 22.77 8.67
N GLN A 348 -10.35 23.04 9.89
CA GLN A 348 -9.67 23.74 10.98
C GLN A 348 -9.23 25.18 10.69
N ILE A 349 -9.31 25.63 9.44
CA ILE A 349 -9.13 27.03 9.02
C ILE A 349 -10.46 27.79 9.17
N PHE A 350 -11.57 27.13 8.83
CA PHE A 350 -12.93 27.63 8.98
C PHE A 350 -13.83 26.53 9.56
N SER A 351 -15.02 26.90 10.03
CA SER A 351 -16.01 25.94 10.54
C SER A 351 -16.52 25.06 9.40
N GLY A 352 -16.18 23.78 9.43
CA GLY A 352 -16.67 22.80 8.46
C GLY A 352 -18.09 22.31 8.79
N TRP A 353 -18.66 21.51 7.89
CA TRP A 353 -20.01 20.94 8.08
C TRP A 353 -20.05 19.98 9.28
N GLY A 354 -18.95 19.25 9.56
CA GLY A 354 -18.85 18.38 10.72
C GLY A 354 -18.81 19.15 12.04
N ASP A 355 -18.12 20.29 12.06
CA ASP A 355 -18.10 21.20 13.22
C ASP A 355 -19.48 21.80 13.47
N GLN A 356 -20.21 22.16 12.41
CA GLN A 356 -21.58 22.68 12.50
C GLN A 356 -22.56 21.65 13.09
N VAL A 357 -22.46 20.38 12.68
CA VAL A 357 -23.26 19.29 13.27
C VAL A 357 -22.96 19.14 14.77
N SER A 358 -21.67 19.15 15.14
CA SER A 358 -21.25 19.09 16.54
C SER A 358 -21.83 20.25 17.37
N ASN A 359 -21.76 21.47 16.84
CA ASN A 359 -22.29 22.68 17.48
C ASN A 359 -23.84 22.66 17.57
N TYR A 360 -24.53 22.23 16.51
CA TYR A 360 -25.99 22.18 16.46
C TYR A 360 -26.57 21.23 17.51
N PHE A 361 -26.00 20.03 17.63
CA PHE A 361 -26.41 19.03 18.61
C PHE A 361 -25.75 19.20 19.99
N LYS A 362 -24.95 20.27 20.19
CA LYS A 362 -24.21 20.55 21.44
C LYS A 362 -23.35 19.37 21.91
N LEU A 363 -22.74 18.69 20.96
CA LEU A 363 -21.87 17.54 21.21
C LEU A 363 -20.52 18.10 21.68
N GLY A 364 -20.13 17.83 22.93
CA GLY A 364 -18.85 18.31 23.49
C GLY A 364 -17.58 17.77 22.81
N ASN A 365 -17.73 16.97 21.75
CA ASN A 365 -16.65 16.38 20.98
C ASN A 365 -16.69 16.89 19.53
N LYS A 366 -15.67 17.66 19.14
CA LYS A 366 -15.50 18.14 17.76
C LYS A 366 -15.24 17.01 16.75
N LYS A 367 -14.82 15.83 17.21
CA LYS A 367 -14.59 14.63 16.39
C LYS A 367 -15.81 13.69 16.33
N PHE A 368 -17.02 14.19 16.58
CA PHE A 368 -18.20 13.33 16.61
C PHE A 368 -18.49 12.70 15.24
N VAL A 369 -18.43 13.50 14.17
CA VAL A 369 -18.57 13.00 12.80
C VAL A 369 -17.18 12.85 12.17
N GLY A 370 -16.82 11.60 11.84
CA GLY A 370 -15.57 11.25 11.18
C GLY A 370 -15.65 11.29 9.65
N ASP A 371 -14.49 11.15 9.00
CA ASP A 371 -14.40 11.10 7.53
C ASP A 371 -15.14 9.88 6.96
N SER A 372 -15.23 8.79 7.73
CA SER A 372 -15.88 7.53 7.31
C SER A 372 -17.35 7.70 6.95
N SER A 373 -18.06 8.61 7.64
CA SER A 373 -19.48 8.87 7.39
C SER A 373 -19.72 9.45 6.00
N ALA A 374 -18.84 10.36 5.56
CA ALA A 374 -18.89 10.93 4.22
C ALA A 374 -18.56 9.89 3.15
N ALA A 375 -17.53 9.07 3.39
CA ALA A 375 -17.15 8.00 2.47
C ALA A 375 -18.28 6.98 2.30
N MET A 376 -18.93 6.58 3.40
CA MET A 376 -20.02 5.62 3.38
C MET A 376 -21.29 6.19 2.74
N LEU A 377 -21.61 7.47 2.96
CA LEU A 377 -22.74 8.14 2.30
C LEU A 377 -22.57 8.11 0.78
N VAL A 378 -21.40 8.50 0.26
CA VAL A 378 -21.16 8.52 -1.19
C VAL A 378 -21.12 7.10 -1.75
N GLY A 379 -20.49 6.16 -1.06
CA GLY A 379 -20.50 4.74 -1.45
C GLY A 379 -21.93 4.19 -1.53
N PHE A 380 -22.77 4.51 -0.55
CA PHE A 380 -24.19 4.16 -0.56
C PHE A 380 -24.93 4.77 -1.76
N LEU A 381 -24.70 6.05 -2.07
CA LEU A 381 -25.26 6.70 -3.25
C LEU A 381 -24.82 6.03 -4.55
N MET A 382 -23.58 5.56 -4.66
CA MET A 382 -23.09 4.83 -5.84
C MET A 382 -23.77 3.46 -6.02
N PHE A 383 -24.21 2.81 -4.94
CA PHE A 383 -25.04 1.59 -5.04
C PHE A 383 -26.50 1.87 -5.38
N LEU A 384 -27.00 3.06 -5.01
CA LEU A 384 -28.39 3.44 -5.22
C LEU A 384 -28.64 4.03 -6.61
N LEU A 385 -27.70 4.81 -7.13
CA LEU A 385 -27.87 5.56 -8.37
C LEU A 385 -27.58 4.71 -9.62
N PRO A 386 -28.35 4.88 -10.72
CA PRO A 386 -28.17 4.11 -11.94
C PRO A 386 -26.94 4.55 -12.73
N SER A 387 -26.29 3.59 -13.40
CA SER A 387 -25.15 3.85 -14.30
C SER A 387 -25.54 4.40 -15.67
N THR A 388 -26.81 4.26 -16.07
CA THR A 388 -27.36 4.80 -17.33
C THR A 388 -28.74 5.42 -17.11
N LEU A 389 -29.09 6.40 -17.95
CA LEU A 389 -30.43 7.02 -17.98
C LEU A 389 -31.38 6.32 -18.97
N GLU A 390 -31.08 5.09 -19.38
CA GLU A 390 -31.95 4.33 -20.29
C GLU A 390 -33.36 4.16 -19.73
N PHE A 391 -33.52 4.24 -18.40
CA PHE A 391 -34.82 4.32 -17.76
C PHE A 391 -35.74 5.40 -18.34
N PHE A 392 -35.21 6.58 -18.69
CA PHE A 392 -36.00 7.68 -19.26
C PHE A 392 -36.33 7.48 -20.74
N ASN A 393 -35.63 6.57 -21.45
CA ASN A 393 -36.01 6.20 -22.80
C ASN A 393 -37.36 5.46 -22.83
N ASN A 394 -37.79 4.86 -21.71
CA ASN A 394 -39.12 4.27 -21.56
C ASN A 394 -40.25 5.29 -21.77
N CYS A 395 -40.03 6.56 -21.41
CA CYS A 395 -41.02 7.61 -21.63
C CYS A 395 -41.14 8.01 -23.11
N LYS A 396 -40.21 7.56 -23.97
CA LYS A 396 -40.16 7.85 -25.41
C LYS A 396 -40.35 6.61 -26.30
N ALA A 397 -40.40 5.41 -25.72
CA ALA A 397 -40.57 4.16 -26.46
C ALA A 397 -41.98 4.11 -27.09
N GLN A 398 -42.04 3.94 -28.42
CA GLN A 398 -43.30 3.79 -29.16
C GLN A 398 -43.62 2.31 -29.44
N GLU A 399 -42.60 1.45 -29.51
CA GLU A 399 -42.75 0.01 -29.77
C GLU A 399 -42.31 -0.85 -28.57
N HIS A 400 -42.85 -2.07 -28.49
CA HIS A 400 -42.55 -3.00 -27.39
C HIS A 400 -41.09 -3.52 -27.43
N GLU A 401 -40.45 -3.48 -28.61
CA GLU A 401 -39.04 -3.87 -28.77
C GLU A 401 -38.06 -2.85 -28.20
N ASP A 402 -38.47 -1.59 -28.07
CA ASP A 402 -37.67 -0.49 -27.48
C ASP A 402 -37.64 -0.53 -25.94
N LEU A 403 -38.44 -1.40 -25.32
CA LEU A 403 -38.47 -1.55 -23.87
C LEU A 403 -37.24 -2.33 -23.36
N PRO A 404 -36.69 -1.94 -22.20
CA PRO A 404 -35.48 -2.54 -21.66
C PRO A 404 -35.70 -4.02 -21.32
N LYS A 405 -34.80 -4.87 -21.80
CA LYS A 405 -34.83 -6.33 -21.61
C LYS A 405 -34.13 -6.78 -20.33
N HIS A 406 -33.37 -5.90 -19.68
CA HIS A 406 -32.56 -6.18 -18.51
C HIS A 406 -32.64 -5.05 -17.47
N SER A 407 -32.36 -5.37 -16.20
CA SER A 407 -32.26 -4.37 -15.13
C SER A 407 -31.07 -3.45 -15.38
N ILE A 408 -31.27 -2.15 -15.17
CA ILE A 408 -30.19 -1.16 -15.28
C ILE A 408 -29.23 -1.36 -14.10
N PRO A 409 -27.92 -1.49 -14.35
CA PRO A 409 -26.95 -1.62 -13.27
C PRO A 409 -26.80 -0.28 -12.53
N SER A 410 -26.60 -0.35 -11.23
CA SER A 410 -26.14 0.79 -10.41
C SER A 410 -24.71 1.20 -10.80
N VAL A 411 -24.28 2.39 -10.38
CA VAL A 411 -22.90 2.88 -10.61
C VAL A 411 -21.87 1.89 -10.06
N LEU A 412 -22.19 1.23 -8.94
CA LEU A 412 -21.41 0.13 -8.37
C LEU A 412 -22.25 -1.14 -8.25
N ASP A 413 -21.65 -2.29 -8.58
CA ASP A 413 -22.24 -3.62 -8.36
C ASP A 413 -21.59 -4.31 -7.16
N TRP A 414 -22.42 -4.77 -6.21
CA TRP A 414 -21.92 -5.37 -4.97
C TRP A 414 -21.20 -6.68 -5.23
N LYS A 415 -21.71 -7.51 -6.15
CA LYS A 415 -21.15 -8.84 -6.42
C LYS A 415 -19.74 -8.72 -6.99
N THR A 416 -19.55 -7.84 -7.97
CA THR A 416 -18.25 -7.60 -8.60
C THR A 416 -17.28 -6.92 -7.64
N MET A 417 -17.74 -5.91 -6.89
CA MET A 417 -16.91 -5.24 -5.88
C MET A 417 -16.42 -6.24 -4.81
N ASN A 418 -17.31 -7.05 -4.25
CA ASN A 418 -16.98 -8.00 -3.17
C ASN A 418 -15.90 -9.02 -3.58
N GLN A 419 -15.75 -9.32 -4.87
CA GLN A 419 -14.70 -10.21 -5.38
C GLN A 419 -13.32 -9.53 -5.45
N ILE A 420 -13.29 -8.21 -5.60
CA ILE A 420 -12.05 -7.42 -5.80
C ILE A 420 -11.57 -6.79 -4.49
N MET A 421 -12.48 -6.59 -3.53
CA MET A 421 -12.18 -5.94 -2.26
C MET A 421 -11.12 -6.68 -1.42
N PRO A 422 -10.02 -6.02 -1.04
CA PRO A 422 -8.95 -6.64 -0.27
C PRO A 422 -9.22 -6.55 1.24
N TYR A 423 -10.20 -7.31 1.73
CA TYR A 423 -10.59 -7.34 3.16
C TYR A 423 -9.43 -7.65 4.12
N SER A 424 -8.39 -8.32 3.62
CA SER A 424 -7.16 -8.60 4.36
C SER A 424 -6.54 -7.38 5.06
N PHE A 425 -6.55 -6.21 4.40
CA PHE A 425 -5.96 -4.99 4.98
C PHE A 425 -6.77 -4.43 6.14
N MET A 426 -8.10 -4.60 6.13
CA MET A 426 -8.96 -4.20 7.25
C MET A 426 -8.60 -4.99 8.53
N PHE A 427 -8.41 -6.30 8.40
CA PHE A 427 -8.01 -7.12 9.55
C PHE A 427 -6.59 -6.78 10.03
N LEU A 428 -5.69 -6.47 9.09
CA LEU A 428 -4.33 -6.04 9.39
C LEU A 428 -4.28 -4.73 10.18
N LEU A 429 -5.11 -3.76 9.81
CA LEU A 429 -5.30 -2.53 10.58
C LEU A 429 -5.81 -2.84 11.99
N GLY A 430 -6.87 -3.65 12.10
CA GLY A 430 -7.48 -4.02 13.38
C GLY A 430 -6.52 -4.73 14.34
N GLY A 431 -5.71 -5.66 13.84
CA GLY A 431 -4.69 -6.36 14.64
C GLY A 431 -3.62 -5.43 15.18
N GLY A 432 -3.15 -4.48 14.37
CA GLY A 432 -2.22 -3.42 14.82
C GLY A 432 -2.83 -2.51 15.88
N PHE A 433 -4.09 -2.12 15.70
CA PHE A 433 -4.82 -1.30 16.69
C PHE A 433 -5.06 -2.04 18.01
N ALA A 434 -5.36 -3.35 17.95
CA ALA A 434 -5.50 -4.18 19.15
C ALA A 434 -4.18 -4.29 19.91
N LEU A 435 -3.05 -4.54 19.22
CA LEU A 435 -1.72 -4.52 19.83
C LEU A 435 -1.42 -3.16 20.49
N SER A 436 -1.71 -2.07 19.78
CA SER A 436 -1.46 -0.72 20.28
C SER A 436 -2.33 -0.37 21.49
N GLU A 437 -3.57 -0.88 21.55
CA GLU A 437 -4.45 -0.70 22.71
C GLU A 437 -3.91 -1.48 23.91
N ALA A 438 -3.63 -2.77 23.73
CA ALA A 438 -3.09 -3.62 24.79
C ALA A 438 -1.76 -3.11 25.36
N ALA A 439 -0.94 -2.44 24.55
CA ALA A 439 0.36 -1.91 24.98
C ALA A 439 0.27 -0.69 25.91
N LYS A 440 -0.90 -0.04 25.99
CA LYS A 440 -1.14 1.12 26.86
C LYS A 440 -1.00 0.77 28.34
N GLU A 441 -0.77 1.81 29.14
CA GLU A 441 -0.62 1.72 30.59
C GLU A 441 -1.82 1.06 31.28
N GLU A 442 -3.03 1.37 30.80
CA GLU A 442 -4.31 0.85 31.31
C GLU A 442 -4.41 -0.68 31.27
N HIS A 443 -3.77 -1.33 30.29
CA HIS A 443 -3.85 -2.78 30.09
C HIS A 443 -2.61 -3.52 30.58
N THR A 444 -1.44 -3.14 30.07
CA THR A 444 -0.19 -3.89 30.29
C THR A 444 0.98 -3.01 30.67
N ASN A 445 0.98 -1.73 30.26
CA ASN A 445 2.13 -0.84 30.33
C ASN A 445 3.38 -1.39 29.62
N LEU A 446 3.20 -2.11 28.51
CA LEU A 446 4.31 -2.51 27.64
C LEU A 446 5.04 -1.29 27.08
N ASN A 447 4.28 -0.25 26.71
CA ASN A 447 4.80 1.02 26.22
C ASN A 447 5.84 1.63 27.17
N GLY A 448 5.54 1.74 28.47
CA GLY A 448 6.51 2.26 29.45
C GLY A 448 7.75 1.39 29.61
N LYS A 449 7.64 0.06 29.44
CA LYS A 449 8.79 -0.87 29.48
C LYS A 449 9.70 -0.74 28.28
N ILE A 450 9.13 -0.65 27.07
CA ILE A 450 9.89 -0.34 25.86
C ILE A 450 10.54 1.03 26.00
N GLY A 451 9.80 1.99 26.54
CA GLY A 451 10.27 3.34 26.74
C GLY A 451 11.53 3.44 27.62
N ALA A 452 11.58 2.70 28.72
CA ALA A 452 12.74 2.66 29.61
C ALA A 452 14.05 2.23 28.89
N VAL A 453 13.97 1.31 27.92
CA VAL A 453 15.12 0.87 27.12
C VAL A 453 15.58 1.96 26.13
N LEU A 454 14.67 2.84 25.74
CA LEU A 454 14.89 3.85 24.71
C LEU A 454 15.36 5.21 25.28
N GLN A 455 15.50 5.34 26.61
CA GLN A 455 15.87 6.61 27.25
C GLN A 455 17.26 7.11 26.85
N ASP A 456 18.17 6.21 26.47
CA ASP A 456 19.53 6.57 26.04
C ASP A 456 19.54 7.35 24.71
N PHE A 457 18.46 7.34 23.93
CA PHE A 457 18.35 8.14 22.71
C PHE A 457 18.17 9.64 22.99
N ARG A 458 17.92 10.05 24.25
CA ARG A 458 17.78 11.47 24.64
C ARG A 458 19.01 12.33 24.33
N TYR A 459 20.19 11.71 24.20
CA TYR A 459 21.44 12.43 23.91
C TYR A 459 21.61 12.81 22.43
N LEU A 460 20.78 12.25 21.54
CA LEU A 460 20.85 12.53 20.10
C LEU A 460 19.92 13.68 19.72
N ASN A 461 20.29 14.44 18.69
CA ASN A 461 19.42 15.46 18.11
C ASN A 461 18.18 14.80 17.47
N ASN A 462 17.00 15.38 17.67
CA ASN A 462 15.72 14.94 17.10
C ASN A 462 15.82 14.63 15.60
N GLY A 463 16.46 15.51 14.82
CA GLY A 463 16.66 15.30 13.38
C GLY A 463 17.47 14.05 13.06
N THR A 464 18.50 13.73 13.86
CA THR A 464 19.33 12.52 13.70
C THR A 464 18.54 11.25 14.01
N ILE A 465 17.71 11.28 15.06
CA ILE A 465 16.86 10.14 15.42
C ILE A 465 15.86 9.85 14.30
N LEU A 466 15.19 10.89 13.78
CA LEU A 466 14.26 10.77 12.66
C LEU A 466 14.95 10.20 11.41
N PHE A 467 16.19 10.61 11.13
CA PHE A 467 16.96 10.08 10.00
C PHE A 467 17.20 8.57 10.12
N PHE A 468 17.60 8.09 11.29
CA PHE A 468 17.80 6.66 11.55
C PHE A 468 16.50 5.88 11.45
N ILE A 469 15.40 6.41 11.98
CA ILE A 469 14.07 5.78 11.87
C ILE A 469 13.67 5.63 10.41
N ILE A 470 13.84 6.68 9.59
CA ILE A 470 13.49 6.63 8.17
C ILE A 470 14.35 5.57 7.47
N ILE A 471 15.67 5.57 7.63
CA ILE A 471 16.56 4.58 7.01
C ILE A 471 16.17 3.16 7.41
N PHE A 472 15.98 2.92 8.70
CA PHE A 472 15.63 1.61 9.23
C PHE A 472 14.29 1.12 8.68
N THR A 473 13.28 1.98 8.66
CA THR A 473 11.95 1.63 8.18
C THR A 473 11.96 1.35 6.68
N VAL A 474 12.64 2.18 5.88
CA VAL A 474 12.82 1.97 4.43
C VAL A 474 13.57 0.66 4.16
N PHE A 475 14.57 0.32 4.96
CA PHE A 475 15.29 -0.94 4.80
C PHE A 475 14.35 -2.15 5.02
N ILE A 476 13.61 -2.17 6.14
CA ILE A 476 12.73 -3.28 6.49
C ILE A 476 11.57 -3.42 5.49
N THR A 477 11.01 -2.31 5.01
CA THR A 477 9.85 -2.35 4.09
C THR A 477 10.16 -2.93 2.71
N ASN A 478 11.44 -3.11 2.35
CA ASN A 478 11.78 -3.81 1.11
C ASN A 478 11.59 -5.35 1.22
N PHE A 479 11.49 -5.88 2.43
CA PHE A 479 11.41 -7.33 2.70
C PHE A 479 10.07 -7.78 3.27
N ALA A 480 9.19 -6.84 3.61
CA ALA A 480 7.93 -7.11 4.31
C ALA A 480 6.83 -6.17 3.81
N SER A 481 5.58 -6.56 3.97
CA SER A 481 4.42 -5.71 3.66
C SER A 481 4.49 -4.35 4.36
N ASN A 482 4.35 -3.28 3.58
CA ASN A 482 4.35 -1.88 4.05
C ASN A 482 3.43 -1.63 5.26
N VAL A 483 2.22 -2.21 5.24
CA VAL A 483 1.21 -2.06 6.31
C VAL A 483 1.68 -2.76 7.58
N ALA A 484 2.28 -3.94 7.45
CA ALA A 484 2.85 -4.70 8.55
C ALA A 484 4.02 -3.94 9.21
N VAL A 485 4.94 -3.40 8.41
CA VAL A 485 6.06 -2.59 8.93
C VAL A 485 5.54 -1.37 9.68
N CYS A 486 4.53 -0.68 9.13
CA CYS A 486 3.94 0.48 9.79
C CYS A 486 3.30 0.12 11.14
N ASN A 487 2.56 -0.98 11.20
CA ASN A 487 1.94 -1.49 12.44
C ASN A 487 2.95 -1.81 13.54
N VAL A 488 4.15 -2.25 13.19
CA VAL A 488 5.21 -2.59 14.15
C VAL A 488 6.01 -1.35 14.55
N ILE A 489 6.43 -0.54 13.58
CA ILE A 489 7.37 0.56 13.83
C ILE A 489 6.68 1.79 14.43
N ALA A 490 5.50 2.17 13.95
CA ALA A 490 4.84 3.41 14.38
C ALA A 490 4.58 3.48 15.91
N PRO A 491 4.07 2.43 16.58
CA PRO A 491 3.90 2.45 18.04
C PRO A 491 5.22 2.60 18.80
N ILE A 492 6.28 1.92 18.35
CA ILE A 492 7.59 1.96 18.98
C ILE A 492 8.20 3.35 18.90
N VAL A 493 8.14 4.00 17.74
CA VAL A 493 8.71 5.34 17.57
C VAL A 493 7.87 6.43 18.23
N MET A 494 6.55 6.25 18.33
CA MET A 494 5.69 7.14 19.13
C MET A 494 6.02 7.03 20.62
N GLN A 495 6.30 5.81 21.10
CA GLN A 495 6.73 5.60 22.48
C GLN A 495 8.11 6.20 22.73
N LEU A 496 9.05 6.02 21.81
CA LEU A 496 10.35 6.69 21.84
C LEU A 496 10.17 8.20 22.00
N ALA A 497 9.34 8.82 21.16
CA ALA A 497 9.06 10.26 21.20
C ALA A 497 8.59 10.71 22.59
N LYS A 498 7.64 9.97 23.19
CA LYS A 498 7.15 10.25 24.55
C LYS A 498 8.27 10.18 25.59
N GLU A 499 9.17 9.21 25.49
CA GLU A 499 10.29 9.08 26.44
C GLU A 499 11.32 10.18 26.29
N ILE A 500 11.60 10.65 25.08
CA ILE A 500 12.57 11.71 24.85
C ILE A 500 11.95 13.12 24.91
N ASN A 501 10.70 13.22 25.39
CA ASN A 501 9.92 14.46 25.50
C ASN A 501 9.83 15.23 24.15
N GLN A 502 9.52 14.51 23.08
CA GLN A 502 9.27 15.05 21.74
C GLN A 502 7.82 14.77 21.31
N ASN A 503 7.31 15.57 20.36
CA ASN A 503 5.95 15.39 19.86
C ASN A 503 5.80 14.05 19.10
N PRO A 504 4.92 13.12 19.55
CA PRO A 504 4.77 11.80 18.92
C PRO A 504 4.26 11.85 17.48
N LEU A 505 3.55 12.91 17.09
CA LEU A 505 3.08 13.08 15.71
C LEU A 505 4.26 13.08 14.75
N TRP A 506 5.36 13.72 15.14
CA TRP A 506 6.57 13.88 14.33
C TRP A 506 7.20 12.53 13.96
N TYR A 507 7.23 11.62 14.93
CA TYR A 507 7.77 10.28 14.78
C TYR A 507 6.80 9.35 14.04
N ASN A 508 5.50 9.51 14.30
CA ASN A 508 4.46 8.74 13.64
C ASN A 508 4.41 9.00 12.13
N ILE A 509 4.47 10.27 11.69
CA ILE A 509 4.52 10.60 10.26
C ILE A 509 5.81 10.08 9.61
N ALA A 510 6.94 10.13 10.32
CA ALA A 510 8.22 9.62 9.82
C ALA A 510 8.17 8.12 9.55
N ALA A 511 7.75 7.31 10.52
CA ALA A 511 7.56 5.88 10.32
C ALA A 511 6.47 5.59 9.28
N GLY A 512 5.33 6.29 9.35
CA GLY A 512 4.19 6.10 8.47
C GLY A 512 4.51 6.25 6.98
N TYR A 513 5.13 7.36 6.60
CA TYR A 513 5.52 7.60 5.21
C TYR A 513 6.67 6.69 4.78
N SER A 514 7.68 6.50 5.63
CA SER A 514 8.83 5.65 5.28
C SER A 514 8.50 4.17 5.12
N SER A 515 7.48 3.67 5.81
CA SER A 515 6.90 2.33 5.58
C SER A 515 6.32 2.13 4.18
N SER A 516 6.18 3.18 3.37
CA SER A 516 5.64 3.05 2.01
C SER A 516 6.73 2.92 0.93
N TYR A 517 8.01 3.12 1.27
CA TYR A 517 9.10 3.26 0.30
C TYR A 517 9.80 1.95 -0.04
N ALA A 518 9.13 1.13 -0.84
CA ALA A 518 9.68 -0.11 -1.37
C ALA A 518 9.90 -0.01 -2.90
N PHE A 519 11.13 0.36 -3.30
CA PHE A 519 11.48 0.57 -4.72
C PHE A 519 12.48 -0.45 -5.28
N CYS A 520 13.27 -1.13 -4.44
CA CYS A 520 14.41 -1.92 -4.91
C CYS A 520 14.04 -3.34 -5.31
N LEU A 521 13.14 -3.99 -4.57
CA LEU A 521 12.85 -5.42 -4.72
C LEU A 521 11.45 -5.66 -5.30
N PRO A 522 11.30 -6.68 -6.18
CA PRO A 522 10.00 -7.09 -6.70
C PRO A 522 9.00 -7.47 -5.59
N VAL A 523 9.50 -8.11 -4.53
CA VAL A 523 8.69 -8.53 -3.39
C VAL A 523 8.28 -7.38 -2.47
N GLY A 524 8.86 -6.19 -2.62
CA GLY A 524 8.61 -5.07 -1.72
C GLY A 524 7.19 -4.49 -1.86
N THR A 525 6.62 -4.49 -3.05
CA THR A 525 5.21 -4.13 -3.26
C THR A 525 4.56 -5.03 -4.31
N PRO A 526 3.24 -5.27 -4.25
CA PRO A 526 2.56 -6.03 -5.29
C PRO A 526 2.65 -5.34 -6.67
N GLY A 527 2.69 -4.00 -6.73
CA GLY A 527 2.93 -3.26 -7.98
C GLY A 527 4.29 -3.59 -8.60
N ASN A 528 5.34 -3.68 -7.79
CA ASN A 528 6.68 -4.05 -8.24
C ASN A 528 6.70 -5.47 -8.82
N LEU A 529 5.99 -6.41 -8.19
CA LEU A 529 5.86 -7.78 -8.69
C LEU A 529 5.06 -7.86 -10.00
N VAL A 530 4.00 -7.07 -10.15
CA VAL A 530 3.21 -7.00 -11.39
C VAL A 530 4.09 -6.56 -12.56
N VAL A 531 4.84 -5.46 -12.43
CA VAL A 531 5.70 -5.00 -13.53
C VAL A 531 6.85 -5.96 -13.80
N GLN A 532 7.41 -6.58 -12.76
CA GLN A 532 8.50 -7.53 -12.89
C GLN A 532 8.06 -8.78 -13.65
N SER A 533 6.90 -9.35 -13.29
CA SER A 533 6.37 -10.57 -13.90
C SER A 533 5.91 -10.34 -15.34
N VAL A 534 5.24 -9.21 -15.60
CA VAL A 534 4.67 -8.93 -16.91
C VAL A 534 5.73 -8.51 -17.93
N ALA A 535 6.70 -7.68 -17.55
CA ALA A 535 7.76 -7.23 -18.46
C ALA A 535 9.03 -8.10 -18.40
N ASN A 536 9.06 -9.15 -17.58
CA ASN A 536 10.23 -10.00 -17.32
C ASN A 536 11.50 -9.18 -16.97
N ILE A 537 11.36 -8.28 -15.99
CA ILE A 537 12.45 -7.39 -15.55
C ILE A 537 13.37 -8.17 -14.60
N PRO A 538 14.68 -8.27 -14.88
CA PRO A 538 15.61 -8.87 -13.93
C PRO A 538 15.67 -8.07 -12.62
N THR A 539 15.69 -8.74 -11.47
CA THR A 539 15.77 -8.11 -10.14
C THR A 539 16.92 -7.10 -10.04
N ALA A 540 18.08 -7.41 -10.63
CA ALA A 540 19.23 -6.49 -10.64
C ALA A 540 18.94 -5.18 -11.41
N LYS A 541 18.20 -5.24 -12.53
CA LYS A 541 17.80 -4.04 -13.27
C LYS A 541 16.81 -3.20 -12.47
N MET A 542 15.85 -3.85 -11.79
CA MET A 542 14.90 -3.18 -10.92
C MET A 542 15.58 -2.52 -9.72
N MET A 543 16.50 -3.22 -9.04
CA MET A 543 17.28 -2.66 -7.94
C MET A 543 18.06 -1.42 -8.39
N LYS A 544 18.70 -1.48 -9.55
CA LYS A 544 19.40 -0.32 -10.12
C LYS A 544 18.46 0.86 -10.35
N ALA A 545 17.24 0.62 -10.85
CA ALA A 545 16.23 1.66 -10.99
C ALA A 545 15.74 2.20 -9.64
N GLY A 546 15.62 1.34 -8.63
CA GLY A 546 15.05 1.65 -7.31
C GLY A 546 16.00 2.32 -6.31
N ILE A 547 17.32 2.19 -6.46
CA ILE A 547 18.31 2.82 -5.55
C ILE A 547 18.17 4.35 -5.53
N GLY A 548 17.99 4.99 -6.69
CA GLY A 548 17.81 6.44 -6.77
C GLY A 548 16.56 6.94 -6.03
N PRO A 549 15.37 6.43 -6.36
CA PRO A 549 14.14 6.72 -5.63
C PRO A 549 14.25 6.44 -4.14
N THR A 550 14.89 5.35 -3.73
CA THR A 550 15.11 5.02 -2.31
C THR A 550 15.94 6.10 -1.60
N LEU A 551 17.08 6.49 -2.16
CA LEU A 551 17.94 7.51 -1.55
C LEU A 551 17.29 8.90 -1.54
N THR A 552 16.69 9.29 -2.67
CA THR A 552 16.02 10.59 -2.79
C THR A 552 14.82 10.69 -1.85
N THR A 553 14.00 9.64 -1.73
CA THR A 553 12.88 9.63 -0.80
C THR A 553 13.33 9.68 0.66
N ILE A 554 14.39 8.98 1.06
CA ILE A 554 14.95 9.10 2.43
C ILE A 554 15.32 10.56 2.74
N ILE A 555 16.09 11.20 1.85
CA ILE A 555 16.57 12.58 2.05
C ILE A 555 15.41 13.58 2.04
N ILE A 556 14.50 13.49 1.07
CA ILE A 556 13.36 14.40 0.94
C ILE A 556 12.40 14.21 2.12
N THR A 557 12.16 12.98 2.57
CA THR A 557 11.35 12.69 3.77
C THR A 557 11.97 13.35 4.98
N TRP A 558 13.26 13.13 5.21
CA TRP A 558 13.94 13.73 6.34
C TRP A 558 13.86 15.26 6.30
N PHE A 559 14.10 15.87 5.14
CA PHE A 559 14.00 17.32 4.97
C PHE A 559 12.57 17.82 5.21
N CYS A 560 11.57 17.26 4.53
CA CYS A 560 10.18 17.70 4.68
C CYS A 560 9.67 17.49 6.10
N ILE A 561 10.07 16.44 6.79
CA ILE A 561 9.69 16.22 8.18
C ILE A 561 10.33 17.24 9.12
N ASN A 562 11.57 17.66 8.88
CA ASN A 562 12.23 18.65 9.74
C ASN A 562 11.80 20.10 9.44
N PHE A 563 11.45 20.42 8.19
CA PHE A 563 11.23 21.81 7.76
C PHE A 563 9.81 22.10 7.26
N TRP A 564 9.15 21.15 6.57
CA TRP A 564 7.80 21.36 6.03
C TRP A 564 6.71 20.95 7.04
N ALA A 565 6.92 19.89 7.81
CA ALA A 565 5.96 19.44 8.82
C ALA A 565 5.68 20.51 9.88
N PRO A 566 6.67 21.25 10.41
CA PRO A 566 6.40 22.36 11.33
C PRO A 566 5.61 23.52 10.70
N VAL A 567 5.63 23.69 9.38
CA VAL A 567 4.81 24.72 8.70
C VAL A 567 3.34 24.32 8.68
N VAL A 568 3.05 23.03 8.45
CA VAL A 568 1.67 22.50 8.44
C VAL A 568 1.15 22.29 9.86
N TRP A 569 2.01 21.88 10.78
CA TRP A 569 1.72 21.67 12.19
C TRP A 569 2.66 22.52 13.06
N PRO A 570 2.33 23.80 13.32
CA PRO A 570 3.18 24.72 14.08
C PRO A 570 3.54 24.23 15.50
N ASP A 571 2.65 23.46 16.12
CA ASP A 571 2.82 22.95 17.48
C ASP A 571 3.77 21.74 17.56
N LEU A 572 4.39 21.32 16.45
CA LEU A 572 5.24 20.12 16.40
C LEU A 572 6.51 20.26 17.26
N HIS A 573 7.02 21.49 17.42
CA HIS A 573 8.16 21.79 18.28
C HIS A 573 7.81 21.84 19.78
N ASN A 574 6.53 22.01 20.10
CA ASN A 574 6.07 22.05 21.48
C ASN A 574 5.82 20.63 21.98
N LEU A 575 6.01 20.41 23.28
CA LEU A 575 5.55 19.19 23.93
C LEU A 575 4.06 19.36 24.28
N PRO A 576 3.14 18.63 23.64
CA PRO A 576 1.73 18.79 23.92
C PRO A 576 1.28 18.13 25.22
N ASP A 577 0.39 18.79 25.95
CA ASP A 577 -0.18 18.30 27.22
C ASP A 577 -1.01 17.02 27.06
N TRP A 578 -1.52 16.73 25.85
CA TRP A 578 -2.35 15.56 25.58
C TRP A 578 -1.56 14.23 25.57
N ILE A 579 -0.22 14.25 25.65
CA ILE A 579 0.62 13.04 25.65
C ILE A 579 0.41 12.17 26.90
N TYR A 580 0.15 12.82 28.04
CA TYR A 580 0.02 12.14 29.34
C TYR A 580 -1.43 11.89 29.75
N ASN A 581 -2.38 12.57 29.10
CA ASN A 581 -3.80 12.41 29.38
C ASN A 581 -4.40 11.29 28.53
N SER A 582 -4.02 10.04 28.79
CA SER A 582 -4.78 8.86 28.35
C SER A 582 -5.99 8.72 29.28
N ARG A 583 -7.15 9.19 28.79
CA ARG A 583 -8.50 9.09 29.39
C ARG A 583 -8.60 8.62 30.85
N THR A 584 -8.72 9.58 31.76
CA THR A 584 -9.67 9.43 32.87
C THR A 584 -11.09 9.52 32.29
N HIS A 585 -11.73 8.40 31.96
CA HIS A 585 -13.19 8.21 32.02
C HIS A 585 -13.57 6.77 31.72
#